data_AF-A0A8W8NNT0-F1
#
_entry.id   AF-A0A8W8NNT0-F1
#
_cell.length_a   1.000
_cell.length_b   1.000
_cell.length_c   1.000
_cell.angle_alpha   90.00
_cell.angle_beta   90.00
_cell.angle_gamma   90.00
#
_symmetry.space_group_name_H-M   'P 1'
#
loop_
_entity.id
_entity.type
_entity.pdbx_description
1 polymer ?
#
loop_
_entity_poly.entity_id
_entity_poly.type
_entity_poly.pdbx_seq_one_letter_code
_entity_poly.pdbx_strand_id
1 'polypeptide(L)'
;VTSLVANVEMVTHTLYDFGGNVTLSIDIKLKVNKFKTLIGINILCLCSLKCSFILMVKLLKLTEFCWVILLVPRKFGMPCTVLLLFLGGLASALNLDVLTNQDFVWGFALVINGFMLQIMVVTYGSRKFREEMFNRYSLGDWRLPRVWEWLVKIIAPLEALFIIGWWAYDLIDGEAGDEEKWYEFGRETLVITVVQWGGLMVLLFSINMIYLCCRRSEGEDTVRLLGQKDLETSATEKVISYKDVQL
;
A
#
# COMPACT_ATOMS: atom_id res chain seq x y z
N VAL A 1 -29.24 16.98 -0.68
CA VAL A 1 -30.43 16.38 -1.34
C VAL A 1 -31.72 17.06 -0.88
N THR A 2 -31.95 17.23 0.43
CA THR A 2 -33.13 17.92 1.00
C THR A 2 -33.27 19.40 0.63
N SER A 3 -32.17 20.18 0.62
CA SER A 3 -32.20 21.60 0.18
C SER A 3 -32.50 21.78 -1.31
N LEU A 4 -32.18 20.79 -2.15
CA LEU A 4 -32.41 20.84 -3.60
C LEU A 4 -33.89 20.53 -3.95
N VAL A 5 -34.57 19.75 -3.10
CA VAL A 5 -35.99 19.39 -3.29
C VAL A 5 -36.90 20.58 -2.99
N ALA A 6 -36.62 21.34 -1.91
CA ALA A 6 -37.43 22.51 -1.53
C ALA A 6 -37.38 23.66 -2.56
N ASN A 7 -36.22 23.88 -3.20
CA ASN A 7 -36.09 24.89 -4.25
C ASN A 7 -36.82 24.51 -5.56
N VAL A 8 -37.02 23.21 -5.81
CA VAL A 8 -37.75 22.75 -7.00
C VAL A 8 -39.26 22.89 -6.82
N GLU A 9 -39.80 22.62 -5.62
CA GLU A 9 -41.23 22.82 -5.34
C GLU A 9 -41.67 24.27 -5.44
N MET A 10 -40.84 25.22 -4.95
CA MET A 10 -41.15 26.65 -4.99
C MET A 10 -41.25 27.18 -6.44
N VAL A 11 -40.32 26.76 -7.31
CA VAL A 11 -40.28 27.16 -8.73
C VAL A 11 -41.42 26.53 -9.53
N THR A 12 -41.84 25.31 -9.17
CA THR A 12 -42.94 24.61 -9.85
C THR A 12 -44.28 25.30 -9.59
N HIS A 13 -44.48 25.85 -8.38
CA HIS A 13 -45.70 26.59 -8.04
C HIS A 13 -45.81 27.96 -8.71
N THR A 14 -44.70 28.65 -9.00
CA THR A 14 -44.71 29.96 -9.69
C THR A 14 -44.91 29.84 -11.20
N LEU A 15 -44.52 28.72 -11.80
CA LEU A 15 -44.62 28.49 -13.25
C LEU A 15 -46.00 28.02 -13.72
N TYR A 16 -46.86 27.55 -12.81
CA TYR A 16 -48.22 27.11 -13.14
C TYR A 16 -49.16 28.25 -13.59
N ASP A 17 -48.83 29.51 -13.25
CA ASP A 17 -49.68 30.68 -13.50
C ASP A 17 -49.40 31.38 -14.85
N PHE A 18 -48.31 31.01 -15.54
CA PHE A 18 -47.88 31.63 -16.81
C PHE A 18 -47.81 30.59 -17.96
N GLY A 19 -48.94 30.37 -18.65
CA GLY A 19 -49.01 29.93 -20.06
C GLY A 19 -48.41 28.56 -20.44
N GLY A 20 -49.29 27.60 -20.75
CA GLY A 20 -49.00 26.18 -21.03
C GLY A 20 -48.00 25.82 -22.15
N ASN A 21 -47.55 26.76 -22.99
CA ASN A 21 -46.53 26.48 -24.03
C ASN A 21 -45.09 26.76 -23.58
N VAL A 22 -44.89 27.66 -22.62
CA VAL A 22 -43.55 28.00 -22.10
C VAL A 22 -43.13 26.99 -21.03
N THR A 23 -44.07 26.54 -20.19
CA THR A 23 -43.88 25.48 -19.20
C THR A 23 -43.41 24.16 -19.82
N LEU A 24 -44.00 23.73 -20.94
CA LEU A 24 -43.61 22.49 -21.61
C LEU A 24 -42.17 22.53 -22.18
N SER A 25 -41.75 23.69 -22.70
CA SER A 25 -40.37 23.89 -23.20
C SER A 25 -39.34 23.96 -22.06
N ILE A 26 -39.71 24.59 -20.94
CA ILE A 26 -38.87 24.65 -19.73
C ILE A 26 -38.76 23.26 -19.10
N ASP A 27 -39.86 22.50 -18.97
CA ASP A 27 -39.86 21.14 -18.43
C ASP A 27 -39.03 20.18 -19.28
N ILE A 28 -39.14 20.24 -20.61
CA ILE A 28 -38.32 19.42 -21.51
C ILE A 28 -36.83 19.79 -21.35
N LYS A 29 -36.49 21.09 -21.30
CA LYS A 29 -35.10 21.52 -21.05
C LYS A 29 -34.60 21.04 -19.69
N LEU A 30 -35.43 21.10 -18.64
CA LEU A 30 -35.08 20.66 -17.29
C LEU A 30 -34.90 19.14 -17.23
N LYS A 31 -35.74 18.38 -17.91
CA LYS A 31 -35.66 16.91 -18.00
C LYS A 31 -34.45 16.46 -18.82
N VAL A 32 -34.15 17.16 -19.92
CA VAL A 32 -32.92 16.95 -20.72
C VAL A 32 -31.67 17.31 -19.92
N ASN A 33 -31.69 18.39 -19.12
CA ASN A 33 -30.55 18.77 -18.30
C ASN A 33 -30.33 17.77 -17.15
N LYS A 34 -31.40 17.36 -16.46
CA LYS A 34 -31.36 16.28 -15.45
C LYS A 34 -30.86 14.95 -16.06
N PHE A 35 -31.28 14.61 -17.27
CA PHE A 35 -30.82 13.41 -17.98
C PHE A 35 -29.33 13.51 -18.37
N LYS A 36 -28.86 14.66 -18.85
CA LYS A 36 -27.44 14.91 -19.11
C LYS A 36 -26.60 14.84 -17.83
N THR A 37 -27.10 15.40 -16.71
CA THR A 37 -26.44 15.29 -15.39
C THR A 37 -26.40 13.85 -14.90
N LEU A 38 -27.46 13.07 -15.08
CA LEU A 38 -27.51 11.66 -14.68
C LEU A 38 -26.54 10.80 -15.50
N ILE A 39 -26.47 11.01 -16.82
CA ILE A 39 -25.47 10.35 -17.68
C ILE A 39 -24.05 10.75 -17.26
N GLY A 40 -23.81 12.03 -16.97
CA GLY A 40 -22.53 12.52 -16.49
C GLY A 40 -22.08 11.88 -15.17
N ILE A 41 -22.99 11.75 -14.20
CA ILE A 41 -22.73 11.09 -12.91
C ILE A 41 -22.42 9.60 -13.11
N ASN A 42 -23.16 8.90 -13.99
CA ASN A 42 -22.90 7.49 -14.28
C ASN A 42 -21.54 7.28 -14.96
N ILE A 43 -21.16 8.13 -15.91
CA ILE A 43 -19.84 8.05 -16.55
C ILE A 43 -18.73 8.31 -15.53
N LEU A 44 -18.89 9.32 -14.67
CA LEU A 44 -17.93 9.62 -13.61
C LEU A 44 -17.76 8.43 -12.66
N CYS A 45 -18.86 7.82 -12.21
CA CYS A 45 -18.84 6.64 -11.35
C CYS A 45 -18.12 5.46 -12.01
N LEU A 46 -18.40 5.19 -13.29
CA LEU A 46 -17.72 4.13 -14.05
C LEU A 46 -16.23 4.41 -14.22
N CYS A 47 -15.82 5.66 -14.42
CA CYS A 47 -14.42 6.06 -14.47
C CYS A 47 -13.72 5.82 -13.12
N SER A 48 -14.32 6.26 -12.02
CA SER A 48 -13.78 6.04 -10.67
C SER A 48 -13.63 4.56 -10.34
N LEU A 49 -14.63 3.72 -10.66
CA LEU A 49 -14.57 2.27 -10.46
C LEU A 49 -13.43 1.63 -11.25
N LYS A 50 -13.24 2.01 -12.53
CA LYS A 50 -12.13 1.50 -13.35
C LYS A 50 -10.77 1.90 -12.77
N CYS A 51 -10.61 3.15 -12.34
CA CYS A 51 -9.37 3.62 -11.73
C CYS A 51 -9.06 2.85 -10.44
N SER A 52 -10.05 2.67 -9.56
CA SER A 52 -9.89 1.89 -8.33
C SER A 52 -9.51 0.44 -8.61
N PHE A 53 -10.14 -0.21 -9.59
CA PHE A 53 -9.79 -1.58 -9.96
C PHE A 53 -8.34 -1.70 -10.46
N ILE A 54 -7.90 -0.75 -11.30
CA ILE A 54 -6.50 -0.72 -11.79
C ILE A 54 -5.52 -0.52 -10.63
N LEU A 55 -5.83 0.36 -9.68
CA LEU A 55 -5.01 0.59 -8.50
C LEU A 55 -4.91 -0.67 -7.63
N MET A 56 -6.03 -1.36 -7.38
CA MET A 56 -6.07 -2.60 -6.62
C MET A 56 -5.20 -3.70 -7.25
N VAL A 57 -5.26 -3.87 -8.57
CA VAL A 57 -4.41 -4.84 -9.27
C VAL A 57 -2.93 -4.48 -9.15
N LYS A 58 -2.57 -3.19 -9.16
CA LYS A 58 -1.18 -2.75 -8.95
C LYS A 58 -0.68 -3.05 -7.54
N LEU A 59 -1.50 -2.77 -6.52
CA LEU A 59 -1.16 -3.06 -5.12
C LEU A 59 -1.01 -4.57 -4.89
N LEU A 60 -1.88 -5.39 -5.50
CA LEU A 60 -1.77 -6.85 -5.40
C LEU A 60 -0.45 -7.38 -6.01
N LYS A 61 -0.04 -6.84 -7.17
CA LYS A 61 1.24 -7.18 -7.81
C LYS A 61 2.44 -6.75 -6.97
N LEU A 62 2.35 -5.64 -6.26
CA LEU A 62 3.41 -5.20 -5.35
C LEU A 62 3.56 -6.19 -4.19
N THR A 63 2.45 -6.63 -3.59
CA THR A 63 2.50 -7.63 -2.52
C THR A 63 3.01 -8.98 -3.02
N GLU A 64 2.67 -9.36 -4.24
CA GLU A 64 3.23 -10.57 -4.89
C GLU A 64 4.76 -10.52 -4.99
N PHE A 65 5.32 -9.36 -5.33
CA PHE A 65 6.78 -9.17 -5.36
C PHE A 65 7.41 -9.39 -3.98
N CYS A 66 6.75 -8.95 -2.90
CA CYS A 66 7.19 -9.23 -1.53
C CYS A 66 7.21 -10.73 -1.21
N TRP A 67 6.20 -11.49 -1.65
CA TRP A 67 6.17 -12.95 -1.48
C TRP A 67 7.30 -13.66 -2.23
N VAL A 68 7.62 -13.18 -3.43
CA VAL A 68 8.74 -13.72 -4.22
C VAL A 68 10.08 -13.45 -3.52
N ILE A 69 10.27 -12.27 -2.92
CA ILE A 69 11.45 -11.97 -2.09
C ILE A 69 11.54 -12.92 -0.89
N LEU A 70 10.40 -13.28 -0.28
CA LEU A 70 10.31 -14.27 0.80
C LEU A 70 10.51 -15.72 0.31
N LEU A 71 10.79 -15.94 -0.98
CA LEU A 71 10.95 -17.25 -1.62
C LEU A 71 9.70 -18.15 -1.51
N VAL A 72 8.53 -17.56 -1.31
CA VAL A 72 7.24 -18.27 -1.28
C VAL A 72 6.70 -18.37 -2.70
N PRO A 73 6.31 -19.57 -3.17
CA PRO A 73 5.81 -19.73 -4.52
C PRO A 73 4.43 -19.06 -4.68
N ARG A 74 4.20 -18.44 -5.85
CA ARG A 74 3.01 -17.63 -6.18
C ARG A 74 1.69 -18.35 -5.92
N LYS A 75 1.68 -19.67 -6.11
CA LYS A 75 0.52 -20.56 -5.89
C LYS A 75 -0.04 -20.50 -4.46
N PHE A 76 0.79 -20.18 -3.46
CA PHE A 76 0.37 -20.04 -2.06
C PHE A 76 0.27 -18.57 -1.64
N GLY A 77 1.22 -17.72 -2.05
CA GLY A 77 1.24 -16.30 -1.63
C GLY A 77 0.05 -15.48 -2.13
N MET A 78 -0.42 -15.72 -3.35
CA MET A 78 -1.51 -14.93 -3.94
C MET A 78 -2.87 -15.16 -3.26
N PRO A 79 -3.35 -16.40 -3.06
CA PRO A 79 -4.58 -16.65 -2.30
C PRO A 79 -4.53 -16.10 -0.87
N CYS A 80 -3.41 -16.25 -0.18
CA CYS A 80 -3.23 -15.70 1.17
C CYS A 80 -3.38 -14.18 1.19
N THR A 81 -2.78 -13.48 0.22
CA THR A 81 -2.89 -12.02 0.11
C THR A 81 -4.33 -11.57 -0.11
N VAL A 82 -5.04 -12.21 -1.04
CA VAL A 82 -6.44 -11.90 -1.34
C VAL A 82 -7.32 -12.13 -0.10
N LEU A 83 -7.07 -13.22 0.64
CA LEU A 83 -7.81 -13.51 1.86
C LEU A 83 -7.57 -12.45 2.95
N LEU A 84 -6.32 -12.04 3.18
CA LEU A 84 -5.98 -11.00 4.15
C LEU A 84 -6.59 -9.65 3.78
N LEU A 85 -6.52 -9.26 2.50
CA LEU A 85 -7.16 -8.05 2.00
C LEU A 85 -8.67 -8.07 2.16
N PHE A 86 -9.30 -9.22 1.88
CA PHE A 86 -10.74 -9.38 2.07
C PHE A 86 -11.15 -9.28 3.53
N LEU A 87 -10.42 -9.93 4.44
CA LEU A 87 -10.70 -9.87 5.88
C LEU A 87 -10.46 -8.47 6.45
N GLY A 88 -9.38 -7.80 6.05
CA GLY A 88 -9.11 -6.42 6.44
C GLY A 88 -10.18 -5.45 5.92
N GLY A 89 -10.57 -5.60 4.65
CA GLY A 89 -11.65 -4.82 4.04
C GLY A 89 -13.01 -5.09 4.70
N LEU A 90 -13.28 -6.33 5.09
CA LEU A 90 -14.51 -6.69 5.80
C LEU A 90 -14.56 -6.03 7.19
N ALA A 91 -13.45 -6.06 7.94
CA ALA A 91 -13.38 -5.39 9.24
C ALA A 91 -13.61 -3.87 9.11
N SER A 92 -13.04 -3.26 8.07
CA SER A 92 -13.25 -1.85 7.73
C SER A 92 -14.69 -1.53 7.30
N ALA A 93 -15.38 -2.45 6.62
CA ALA A 93 -16.77 -2.27 6.23
C ALA A 93 -17.76 -2.40 7.41
N LEU A 94 -17.41 -3.20 8.43
CA LEU A 94 -18.23 -3.40 9.62
C LEU A 94 -18.08 -2.27 10.65
N ASN A 95 -16.92 -1.62 10.71
CA ASN A 95 -16.66 -0.52 11.64
C ASN A 95 -15.86 0.61 10.97
N LEU A 96 -16.49 1.78 10.85
CA LEU A 96 -15.87 2.97 10.26
C LEU A 96 -14.69 3.49 11.08
N ASP A 97 -14.67 3.26 12.40
CA ASP A 97 -13.55 3.66 13.25
C ASP A 97 -12.30 2.85 12.91
N VAL A 98 -12.46 1.58 12.53
CA VAL A 98 -11.35 0.73 12.07
C VAL A 98 -10.80 1.25 10.75
N LEU A 99 -11.65 1.68 9.82
CA LEU A 99 -11.21 2.29 8.57
C LEU A 99 -10.42 3.59 8.82
N THR A 100 -10.93 4.45 9.70
CA THR A 100 -10.33 5.75 10.01
C THR A 100 -8.95 5.59 10.63
N ASN A 101 -8.82 4.72 11.65
CA ASN A 101 -7.53 4.43 12.27
C ASN A 101 -6.54 3.74 11.30
N GLN A 102 -7.02 2.87 10.40
CA GLN A 102 -6.14 2.26 9.38
C GLN A 102 -5.61 3.30 8.39
N ASP A 103 -6.47 4.15 7.85
CA ASP A 103 -6.07 5.19 6.89
C ASP A 103 -5.11 6.19 7.55
N PHE A 104 -5.38 6.57 8.80
CA PHE A 104 -4.52 7.44 9.58
C PHE A 104 -3.12 6.82 9.80
N VAL A 105 -3.04 5.65 10.45
CA VAL A 105 -1.75 5.03 10.83
C VAL A 105 -0.91 4.63 9.61
N TRP A 106 -1.54 4.04 8.59
CA TRP A 106 -0.82 3.53 7.42
C TRP A 106 -0.61 4.61 6.35
N GLY A 107 -1.44 5.65 6.32
CA GLY A 107 -1.24 6.84 5.49
C GLY A 107 0.06 7.55 5.83
N PHE A 108 0.35 7.77 7.11
CA PHE A 108 1.62 8.38 7.53
C PHE A 108 2.83 7.46 7.31
N ALA A 109 2.65 6.14 7.43
CA ALA A 109 3.71 5.19 7.09
C ALA A 109 4.14 5.29 5.61
N LEU A 110 3.21 5.63 4.70
CA LEU A 110 3.52 5.86 3.28
C LEU A 110 4.45 7.07 3.08
N VAL A 111 4.25 8.14 3.85
CA VAL A 111 5.12 9.33 3.83
C VAL A 111 6.54 8.97 4.28
N ILE A 112 6.66 8.22 5.38
CA ILE A 112 7.94 7.73 5.89
C ILE A 112 8.65 6.83 4.86
N ASN A 113 7.92 5.93 4.20
CA ASN A 113 8.47 5.08 3.13
C ASN A 113 8.99 5.93 1.95
N GLY A 114 8.25 6.95 1.54
CA GLY A 114 8.70 7.91 0.52
C GLY A 114 9.99 8.63 0.93
N PHE A 115 10.09 9.04 2.20
CA PHE A 115 11.30 9.67 2.73
C PHE A 115 12.50 8.71 2.76
N MET A 116 12.30 7.44 3.13
CA MET A 116 13.36 6.42 3.08
C MET A 116 13.85 6.17 1.64
N LEU A 117 12.94 6.10 0.67
CA LEU A 117 13.29 6.00 -0.74
C LEU A 117 14.09 7.22 -1.20
N GLN A 118 13.71 8.40 -0.73
CA GLN A 118 14.43 9.64 -1.03
C GLN A 118 15.87 9.61 -0.50
N ILE A 119 16.06 9.17 0.75
CA ILE A 119 17.39 8.99 1.34
C ILE A 119 18.23 8.00 0.52
N MET A 120 17.64 6.89 0.07
CA MET A 120 18.32 5.91 -0.79
C MET A 120 18.83 6.54 -2.08
N VAL A 121 18.02 7.39 -2.74
CA VAL A 121 18.44 8.09 -3.97
C VAL A 121 19.59 9.08 -3.68
N VAL A 122 19.54 9.78 -2.54
CA VAL A 122 20.58 10.73 -2.13
C VAL A 122 21.89 10.01 -1.80
N THR A 123 21.84 8.88 -1.09
CA THR A 123 23.05 8.10 -0.71
C THR A 123 23.68 7.39 -1.90
N TYR A 124 22.88 6.89 -2.84
CA TYR A 124 23.38 6.36 -4.13
C TYR A 124 24.04 7.46 -4.99
N GLY A 125 23.62 8.71 -4.80
CA GLY A 125 24.16 9.88 -5.45
C GLY A 125 23.24 10.35 -6.58
N SER A 126 22.57 11.49 -6.38
CA SER A 126 21.56 12.02 -7.30
C SER A 126 22.07 12.23 -8.73
N ARG A 127 23.35 12.59 -8.90
CA ARG A 127 23.99 12.72 -10.21
C ARG A 127 24.13 11.38 -10.93
N LYS A 128 24.64 10.36 -10.23
CA LYS A 128 24.77 8.99 -10.78
C LYS A 128 23.40 8.41 -11.10
N PHE A 129 22.43 8.60 -10.21
CA PHE A 129 21.06 8.17 -10.43
C PHE A 129 20.47 8.79 -11.70
N ARG A 130 20.59 10.11 -11.89
CA ARG A 130 20.10 10.81 -13.09
C ARG A 130 20.80 10.33 -14.37
N GLU A 131 22.13 10.23 -14.34
CA GLU A 131 22.93 9.90 -15.53
C GLU A 131 22.78 8.43 -15.92
N GLU A 132 22.85 7.53 -14.96
CA GLU A 132 22.84 6.09 -15.19
C GLU A 132 21.42 5.56 -15.40
N MET A 133 20.42 5.96 -14.59
CA MET A 133 19.06 5.39 -14.68
C MET A 133 18.19 6.05 -15.75
N PHE A 134 18.29 7.37 -15.94
CA PHE A 134 17.42 8.09 -16.88
C PHE A 134 18.12 8.41 -18.20
N ASN A 135 19.26 9.10 -18.15
CA ASN A 135 19.88 9.62 -19.38
C ASN A 135 20.59 8.55 -20.23
N ARG A 136 21.01 7.43 -19.63
CA ARG A 136 21.70 6.35 -20.34
C ARG A 136 20.77 5.30 -20.95
N TYR A 137 19.65 5.00 -20.29
CA TYR A 137 18.64 4.04 -20.79
C TYR A 137 17.64 4.68 -21.75
N SER A 138 17.55 6.01 -21.78
CA SER A 138 16.68 6.73 -22.68
C SER A 138 17.33 6.96 -24.05
N LEU A 139 17.11 6.05 -24.98
CA LEU A 139 17.42 6.23 -26.40
C LEU A 139 16.34 7.11 -27.04
N GLY A 140 16.38 8.43 -26.80
CA GLY A 140 15.57 9.43 -27.52
C GLY A 140 14.48 10.17 -26.72
N ASP A 141 14.39 10.00 -25.39
CA ASP A 141 13.44 10.75 -24.54
C ASP A 141 14.07 12.04 -23.96
N TRP A 142 13.23 12.87 -23.34
CA TRP A 142 13.61 14.12 -22.69
C TRP A 142 14.67 13.90 -21.60
N ARG A 143 15.82 14.58 -21.75
CA ARG A 143 16.92 14.48 -20.78
C ARG A 143 16.56 15.22 -19.50
N LEU A 144 16.78 14.56 -18.37
CA LEU A 144 16.44 15.14 -17.08
C LEU A 144 17.40 16.30 -16.75
N PRO A 145 16.89 17.52 -16.46
CA PRO A 145 17.72 18.69 -16.25
C PRO A 145 18.47 18.61 -14.92
N ARG A 146 19.58 19.34 -14.81
CA ARG A 146 20.42 19.36 -13.60
C ARG A 146 19.70 19.95 -12.38
N VAL A 147 18.65 20.75 -12.61
CA VAL A 147 17.77 21.30 -11.55
C VAL A 147 17.06 20.20 -10.76
N TRP A 148 16.74 19.07 -11.40
CA TRP A 148 16.11 17.93 -10.73
C TRP A 148 17.00 17.36 -9.62
N GLU A 149 18.33 17.35 -9.82
CA GLU A 149 19.27 16.88 -8.80
C GLU A 149 19.19 17.71 -7.52
N TRP A 150 19.01 19.03 -7.65
CA TRP A 150 18.90 19.95 -6.53
C TRP A 150 17.55 19.80 -5.81
N LEU A 151 16.48 19.64 -6.58
CA LEU A 151 15.13 19.42 -6.05
C LEU A 151 15.06 18.13 -5.21
N VAL A 152 15.60 17.04 -5.74
CA VAL A 152 15.63 15.74 -5.04
C VAL A 152 16.60 15.77 -3.85
N LYS A 153 17.74 16.45 -3.98
CA LYS A 153 18.72 16.46 -2.89
C LYS A 153 18.31 17.34 -1.70
N ILE A 154 17.58 18.43 -1.94
CA ILE A 154 17.33 19.46 -0.93
C ILE A 154 15.84 19.68 -0.69
N ILE A 155 15.05 19.98 -1.73
CA ILE A 155 13.63 20.33 -1.56
C ILE A 155 12.84 19.14 -1.03
N ALA A 156 12.93 17.99 -1.70
CA ALA A 156 12.17 16.80 -1.36
C ALA A 156 12.39 16.30 0.09
N PRO A 157 13.62 16.16 0.62
CA PRO A 157 13.80 15.77 2.01
C PRO A 157 13.34 16.86 3.00
N LEU A 158 13.47 18.15 2.64
CA LEU A 158 12.99 19.24 3.49
C LEU A 158 11.46 19.22 3.59
N GLU A 159 10.76 19.02 2.48
CA GLU A 159 9.30 18.89 2.43
C GLU A 159 8.82 17.71 3.29
N ALA A 160 9.47 16.54 3.16
CA ALA A 160 9.13 15.38 3.97
C ALA A 160 9.33 15.63 5.48
N LEU A 161 10.45 16.25 5.87
CA LEU A 161 10.70 16.62 7.27
C LEU A 161 9.71 17.66 7.78
N PHE A 162 9.34 18.63 6.94
CA PHE A 162 8.35 19.65 7.30
C PHE A 162 6.98 19.02 7.52
N ILE A 163 6.52 18.12 6.64
CA ILE A 163 5.23 17.43 6.80
C ILE A 163 5.23 16.54 8.04
N ILE A 164 6.30 15.78 8.28
CA ILE A 164 6.41 14.91 9.46
C ILE A 164 6.43 15.75 10.75
N GLY A 165 7.20 16.83 10.77
CA GLY A 165 7.30 17.73 11.92
C GLY A 165 6.00 18.49 12.18
N TRP A 166 5.36 19.00 11.12
CA TRP A 166 4.06 19.64 11.21
C TRP A 166 3.01 18.68 11.75
N TRP A 167 2.91 17.47 11.18
CA TRP A 167 1.96 16.48 11.63
C TRP A 167 2.17 16.09 13.09
N ALA A 168 3.41 15.87 13.51
CA ALA A 168 3.72 15.57 14.91
C ALA A 168 3.33 16.74 15.83
N TYR A 169 3.53 17.99 15.39
CA TYR A 169 3.10 19.17 16.13
C TYR A 169 1.57 19.27 16.20
N ASP A 170 0.87 19.14 15.07
CA ASP A 170 -0.59 19.21 14.98
C ASP A 170 -1.27 18.15 15.86
N LEU A 171 -0.67 16.97 15.95
CA LEU A 171 -1.18 15.87 16.78
C LEU A 171 -0.96 16.06 18.29
N ILE A 172 -0.03 16.93 18.67
CA ILE A 172 0.24 17.31 20.07
C ILE A 172 -0.49 18.62 20.43
N ASP A 173 -0.66 19.54 19.48
CA ASP A 173 -1.26 20.87 19.70
C ASP A 173 -2.78 20.87 19.48
N GLY A 174 -3.31 19.95 18.65
CA GLY A 174 -4.74 19.71 18.45
C GLY A 174 -5.51 19.30 19.72
N GLU A 175 -4.79 19.12 20.82
CA GLU A 175 -5.25 18.86 22.20
C GLU A 175 -6.07 19.99 22.85
N ALA A 176 -6.26 21.13 22.18
CA ALA A 176 -7.04 22.25 22.76
C ALA A 176 -8.58 22.03 22.72
N GLY A 177 -9.07 20.94 22.13
CA GLY A 177 -10.48 20.75 21.75
C GLY A 177 -11.29 19.72 22.55
N ASP A 178 -10.97 18.42 22.50
CA ASP A 178 -11.81 17.37 23.08
C ASP A 178 -11.03 16.08 23.49
N GLU A 179 -11.14 15.79 24.79
CA GLU A 179 -11.14 14.53 25.55
C GLU A 179 -10.04 13.44 25.44
N GLU A 180 -9.32 13.23 24.33
CA GLU A 180 -8.31 12.14 24.26
C GLU A 180 -6.88 12.69 24.13
N LYS A 181 -6.03 12.42 25.12
CA LYS A 181 -4.64 12.90 25.13
C LYS A 181 -3.78 12.08 24.16
N TRP A 182 -2.74 12.70 23.57
CA TRP A 182 -1.81 12.05 22.64
C TRP A 182 -1.16 10.74 23.12
N TYR A 183 -1.05 10.57 24.45
CA TYR A 183 -0.47 9.40 25.09
C TYR A 183 -1.48 8.31 25.46
N GLU A 184 -2.78 8.59 25.31
CA GLU A 184 -3.86 7.64 25.58
C GLU A 184 -4.16 6.78 24.35
N PHE A 185 -4.79 5.62 24.55
CA PHE A 185 -5.16 4.71 23.47
C PHE A 185 -6.43 5.20 22.76
N GLY A 186 -6.28 6.30 22.02
CA GLY A 186 -7.34 6.90 21.22
C GLY A 186 -7.29 6.52 19.74
N ARG A 187 -8.32 6.92 18.99
CA ARG A 187 -8.54 6.52 17.58
C ARG A 187 -7.56 7.12 16.58
N GLU A 188 -7.03 8.30 16.88
CA GLU A 188 -6.09 9.04 16.03
C GLU A 188 -4.94 9.58 16.89
N THR A 189 -4.38 8.72 17.75
CA THR A 189 -3.32 9.13 18.68
C THR A 189 -1.93 8.71 18.21
N LEU A 190 -0.90 9.45 18.62
CA LEU A 190 0.49 9.07 18.35
C LEU A 190 0.82 7.68 18.91
N VAL A 191 0.30 7.35 20.09
CA VAL A 191 0.58 6.07 20.74
C VAL A 191 0.03 4.90 19.94
N ILE A 192 -1.20 4.97 19.42
CA ILE A 192 -1.74 3.86 18.62
C ILE A 192 -0.93 3.66 17.33
N THR A 193 -0.46 4.74 16.70
CA THR A 193 0.41 4.69 15.52
C THR A 193 1.73 3.98 15.83
N VAL A 194 2.41 4.38 16.91
CA VAL A 194 3.70 3.80 17.31
C VAL A 194 3.54 2.33 17.71
N VAL A 195 2.47 1.99 18.43
CA VAL A 195 2.19 0.61 18.84
C VAL A 195 1.90 -0.28 17.63
N GLN A 196 1.13 0.19 16.65
CA GLN A 196 0.85 -0.57 15.43
C GLN A 196 2.12 -0.79 14.59
N TRP A 197 2.94 0.25 14.40
CA TRP A 197 4.21 0.13 13.68
C TRP A 197 5.20 -0.78 14.41
N GLY A 198 5.35 -0.62 15.72
CA GLY A 198 6.17 -1.47 16.57
C GLY A 198 5.70 -2.93 16.53
N GLY A 199 4.39 -3.15 16.61
CA GLY A 199 3.76 -4.47 16.47
C GLY A 199 4.07 -5.12 15.12
N LEU A 200 3.97 -4.36 14.01
CA LEU A 200 4.35 -4.86 12.69
C LEU A 200 5.84 -5.22 12.61
N MET A 201 6.72 -4.38 13.15
CA MET A 201 8.17 -4.66 13.16
C MET A 201 8.50 -5.93 13.95
N VAL A 202 7.87 -6.13 15.11
CA VAL A 202 8.01 -7.35 15.91
C VAL A 202 7.49 -8.56 15.14
N LEU A 203 6.35 -8.45 14.45
CA LEU A 203 5.80 -9.52 13.63
C LEU A 203 6.76 -9.91 12.49
N LEU A 204 7.25 -8.93 11.73
CA LEU A 204 8.20 -9.16 10.64
C LEU A 204 9.51 -9.77 11.14
N PHE A 205 10.03 -9.25 12.26
CA PHE A 205 11.23 -9.80 12.88
C PHE A 205 11.02 -11.25 13.33
N SER A 206 9.86 -11.56 13.90
CA SER A 206 9.50 -12.92 14.33
C SER A 206 9.41 -13.87 13.14
N ILE A 207 8.75 -13.47 12.04
CA ILE A 207 8.68 -14.26 10.81
C ILE A 207 10.07 -14.52 10.25
N ASN A 208 10.92 -13.48 10.20
CA ASN A 208 12.29 -13.60 9.73
C ASN A 208 13.12 -14.54 10.62
N MET A 209 12.98 -14.45 11.95
CA MET A 209 13.64 -15.34 12.89
C MET A 209 13.18 -16.79 12.73
N ILE A 210 11.87 -17.04 12.60
CA ILE A 210 11.31 -18.37 12.36
C ILE A 210 11.85 -18.93 11.04
N TYR A 211 11.85 -18.13 9.97
CA TYR A 211 12.39 -18.53 8.67
C TYR A 211 13.88 -18.93 8.75
N LEU A 212 14.70 -18.13 9.45
CA LEU A 212 16.12 -18.45 9.66
C LEU A 212 16.32 -19.71 10.50
N CYS A 213 15.48 -19.93 11.52
CA CYS A 213 15.49 -21.15 12.32
C CYS A 213 15.13 -22.40 11.49
N CYS A 214 14.06 -22.33 10.69
CA CYS A 214 13.66 -23.43 9.81
C CYS A 214 14.75 -23.77 8.78
N ARG A 215 15.35 -22.75 8.14
CA ARG A 215 16.42 -22.97 7.16
C ARG A 215 17.70 -23.54 7.79
N ARG A 216 17.98 -23.17 9.05
CA ARG A 216 19.09 -23.75 9.82
C ARG A 216 18.84 -25.24 10.11
N SER A 217 17.62 -25.60 10.50
CA SER A 217 17.23 -26.99 10.76
C SER A 217 17.39 -27.87 9.52
N GLU A 218 16.89 -27.43 8.36
CA GLU A 218 17.05 -28.16 7.09
C GLU A 218 18.52 -28.37 6.70
N GLY A 219 19.37 -27.38 6.97
CA GLY A 219 20.81 -27.48 6.75
C GLY A 219 21.48 -28.52 7.67
N GLU A 220 21.13 -28.54 8.95
CA GLU A 220 21.63 -29.52 9.92
C GLU A 220 21.18 -30.94 9.59
N ASP A 221 19.93 -31.14 9.18
CA ASP A 221 19.40 -32.45 8.78
C ASP A 221 20.07 -32.97 7.49
N THR A 222 20.32 -32.10 6.52
CA THR A 222 21.01 -32.48 5.27
C THR A 222 22.44 -32.93 5.54
N VAL A 223 23.18 -32.23 6.40
CA VAL A 223 24.56 -32.59 6.79
C VAL A 223 24.59 -33.93 7.54
N ARG A 224 23.61 -34.19 8.43
CA ARG A 224 23.49 -35.47 9.12
C ARG A 224 23.24 -36.63 8.16
N LEU A 225 22.36 -36.45 7.17
CA LEU A 225 22.06 -37.47 6.16
C LEU A 225 23.26 -37.76 5.25
N LEU A 226 24.04 -36.74 4.89
CA LEU A 226 25.27 -36.92 4.10
C LEU A 226 26.34 -37.65 4.91
N GLY A 227 26.58 -37.25 6.16
CA GLY A 227 27.55 -37.93 7.03
C GLY A 227 27.18 -39.40 7.30
N GLN A 228 25.88 -39.71 7.41
CA GLN A 228 25.42 -41.10 7.54
C GLN A 228 25.66 -41.91 6.27
N LYS A 229 25.43 -41.33 5.07
CA LYS A 229 25.74 -41.98 3.79
C LYS A 229 27.24 -42.26 3.63
N ASP A 230 28.10 -41.32 3.99
CA ASP A 230 29.55 -41.51 3.87
C ASP A 230 30.07 -42.65 4.78
N LEU A 231 29.47 -42.78 5.97
CA LEU A 231 29.74 -43.88 6.90
C LEU A 231 29.28 -45.24 6.35
N GLU A 232 28.07 -45.33 5.79
CA GLU A 232 27.58 -46.56 5.14
C GLU A 232 28.45 -46.97 3.94
N THR A 233 28.85 -46.00 3.11
CA THR A 233 29.69 -46.25 1.93
C THR A 233 31.07 -46.79 2.33
N SER A 234 31.70 -46.18 3.35
CA SER A 234 32.98 -46.64 3.91
C SER A 234 32.90 -48.02 4.57
N ALA A 235 31.79 -48.34 5.24
CA ALA A 235 31.58 -49.66 5.83
C ALA A 235 31.43 -50.74 4.76
N THR A 236 30.70 -50.44 3.68
CA THR A 236 30.47 -51.36 2.57
C THR A 236 31.76 -51.67 1.80
N GLU A 237 32.61 -50.67 1.56
CA GLU A 237 33.91 -50.83 0.90
C GLU A 237 34.87 -51.71 1.73
N LYS A 238 34.91 -51.52 3.05
CA LYS A 238 35.68 -52.39 3.96
C LYS A 238 35.21 -53.84 3.94
N VAL A 239 33.89 -54.08 3.85
CA VAL A 239 33.33 -55.44 3.79
C VAL A 239 33.65 -56.13 2.46
N ILE A 240 33.63 -55.40 1.34
CA ILE A 240 34.02 -55.93 0.02
C ILE A 240 35.51 -56.27 0.02
N SER A 241 36.37 -55.36 0.48
CA SER A 241 37.82 -55.60 0.59
C SER A 241 38.14 -56.82 1.46
N TYR A 242 37.42 -57.05 2.55
CA TYR A 242 37.61 -58.24 3.39
C TYR A 242 37.19 -59.55 2.69
N LYS A 243 36.16 -59.52 1.84
CA LYS A 243 35.73 -60.70 1.06
C LYS A 243 36.71 -61.05 -0.05
N ASP A 244 37.28 -60.06 -0.73
CA ASP A 244 38.24 -60.28 -1.83
C ASP A 244 39.60 -60.83 -1.33
N VAL A 245 39.93 -60.66 -0.05
CA VAL A 245 41.16 -61.20 0.56
C VAL A 245 41.00 -62.65 1.04
N GLN A 246 39.76 -63.16 1.16
CA GLN A 246 39.46 -64.51 1.65
C GLN A 246 39.14 -65.51 0.52
N LEU A 247 39.13 -65.07 -0.74
CA LEU A 247 38.95 -65.87 -1.96
C LEU A 247 40.30 -66.07 -2.67
#